data_AF-A0A2S8ZY83-F1
#
_entry.id   AF-A0A2S8ZY83-F1
#
_cell.length_a   1.000
_cell.length_b   1.000
_cell.length_c   1.000
_cell.angle_alpha   90.00
_cell.angle_beta   90.00
_cell.angle_gamma   90.00
#
_symmetry.space_group_name_H-M   'P 1'
#
loop_
_entity.id
_entity.type
_entity.pdbx_description
1 polymer ?
#
loop_
_entity_poly.entity_id
_entity_poly.type
_entity_poly.pdbx_seq_one_letter_code
_entity_poly.pdbx_strand_id
1 'polypeptide(L)'
;MELIFIGLDESDDNSLLDENRFFEKCTTENLLFENKVINDQNFFNLLNFIFQTEVKIEHIKEFGIRKLINLSQYKGKHLHPNDLEKKYLEWLDISQNDNSMNEYGSLICVLGYLESNKNKNELYLIVE
;
A
#
# COMPACT_ATOMS: atom_id res chain seq x y z
N MET A 1 -8.92 -5.56 7.59
CA MET A 1 -7.90 -6.03 6.64
C MET A 1 -6.65 -5.17 6.73
N GLU A 2 -5.50 -5.81 6.77
CA GLU A 2 -4.18 -5.18 6.75
C GLU A 2 -3.63 -5.10 5.32
N LEU A 3 -3.06 -3.95 4.99
CA LEU A 3 -2.44 -3.66 3.72
C LEU A 3 -0.97 -3.36 3.93
N ILE A 4 -0.08 -4.04 3.22
CA ILE A 4 1.37 -3.86 3.34
C ILE A 4 1.94 -3.46 1.98
N PHE A 5 2.50 -2.26 1.90
CA PHE A 5 3.11 -1.70 0.69
C PHE A 5 4.60 -1.98 0.68
N ILE A 6 5.09 -2.49 -0.46
CA ILE A 6 6.48 -2.95 -0.61
C ILE A 6 7.04 -2.49 -1.96
N GLY A 7 8.10 -1.68 -1.94
CA GLY A 7 8.88 -1.33 -3.12
C GLY A 7 10.11 -2.24 -3.29
N LEU A 8 10.32 -2.81 -4.48
CA LEU A 8 11.47 -3.68 -4.78
C LEU A 8 12.18 -3.26 -6.07
N ASP A 9 13.51 -3.47 -6.12
CA ASP A 9 14.27 -3.27 -7.37
C ASP A 9 14.06 -4.43 -8.36
N GLU A 10 13.65 -5.61 -7.89
CA GLU A 10 13.41 -6.80 -8.71
C GLU A 10 12.18 -7.55 -8.19
N SER A 11 11.51 -8.30 -9.07
CA SER A 11 10.34 -9.10 -8.69
C SER A 11 10.72 -10.23 -7.73
N ASP A 12 9.96 -10.41 -6.66
CA ASP A 12 10.20 -11.48 -5.69
C ASP A 12 8.91 -12.04 -5.05
N ASP A 13 7.94 -12.34 -5.90
CA ASP A 13 6.60 -12.73 -5.48
C ASP A 13 6.57 -13.93 -4.52
N ASN A 14 7.47 -14.90 -4.72
CA ASN A 14 7.54 -16.12 -3.89
C ASN A 14 7.91 -15.80 -2.44
N SER A 15 8.85 -14.87 -2.24
CA SER A 15 9.27 -14.49 -0.89
C SER A 15 8.26 -13.57 -0.21
N LEU A 16 7.48 -12.80 -0.98
CA LEU A 16 6.43 -11.94 -0.45
C LEU A 16 5.16 -12.73 -0.07
N LEU A 17 4.83 -13.79 -0.80
CA LEU A 17 3.64 -14.62 -0.57
C LEU A 17 3.78 -15.57 0.63
N ASP A 18 4.99 -16.08 0.91
CA ASP A 18 5.27 -16.93 2.06
C ASP A 18 5.63 -16.06 3.28
N GLU A 19 4.80 -16.09 4.31
CA GLU A 19 4.97 -15.28 5.54
C GLU A 19 6.34 -15.49 6.21
N ASN A 20 6.84 -16.73 6.25
CA ASN A 20 8.12 -17.02 6.89
C ASN A 20 9.27 -16.39 6.09
N ARG A 21 9.22 -16.48 4.76
CA ARG A 21 10.22 -15.86 3.88
C ARG A 21 10.13 -14.35 3.90
N PHE A 22 8.92 -13.80 3.95
CA PHE A 22 8.71 -12.37 4.09
C PHE A 22 9.35 -11.85 5.40
N PHE A 23 9.09 -12.54 6.52
CA PHE A 23 9.70 -12.20 7.80
C PHE A 23 11.23 -12.30 7.78
N GLU A 24 11.76 -13.35 7.15
CA GLU A 24 13.21 -13.50 6.95
C GLU A 24 13.77 -12.30 6.17
N LYS A 25 13.13 -11.85 5.08
CA LYS A 25 13.57 -10.66 4.33
C LYS A 25 13.53 -9.39 5.14
N CYS A 26 12.48 -9.17 5.92
CA CYS A 26 12.37 -7.99 6.77
C CYS A 26 13.48 -7.93 7.82
N THR A 27 13.89 -9.08 8.37
CA THR A 27 14.88 -9.17 9.44
C THR A 27 16.32 -9.28 8.95
N THR A 28 16.57 -9.97 7.85
CA THR A 28 17.93 -10.26 7.35
C THR A 28 18.35 -9.34 6.22
N GLU A 29 17.43 -8.99 5.33
CA GLU A 29 17.69 -8.15 4.15
C GLU A 29 17.30 -6.67 4.38
N ASN A 30 16.81 -6.34 5.58
CA ASN A 30 16.26 -5.02 5.92
C ASN A 30 15.21 -4.53 4.92
N LEU A 31 14.35 -5.45 4.44
CA LEU A 31 13.23 -5.07 3.59
C LEU A 31 12.30 -4.12 4.37
N LEU A 32 12.21 -2.87 3.90
CA LEU A 32 11.33 -1.87 4.47
C LEU A 32 9.96 -1.94 3.81
N PHE A 33 8.92 -1.81 4.63
CA PHE A 33 7.53 -1.76 4.18
C PHE A 33 6.78 -0.71 5.00
N GLU A 34 5.59 -0.35 4.52
CA GLU A 34 4.64 0.45 5.29
C GLU A 34 3.28 -0.24 5.30
N ASN A 35 2.55 -0.16 6.41
CA ASN A 35 1.27 -0.82 6.55
C ASN A 35 0.13 0.12 6.92
N LYS A 36 -1.08 -0.28 6.54
CA LYS A 36 -2.32 0.39 6.95
C LYS A 36 -3.43 -0.63 7.16
N VAL A 37 -4.08 -0.54 8.31
CA VAL A 37 -5.30 -1.30 8.59
C VAL A 37 -6.49 -0.52 8.05
N ILE A 38 -7.38 -1.22 7.34
CA ILE A 38 -8.62 -0.67 6.81
C ILE A 38 -9.81 -1.60 7.03
N ASN A 39 -11.01 -1.03 6.92
CA ASN A 39 -12.23 -1.78 6.69
C ASN A 39 -12.25 -2.30 5.25
N ASP A 40 -12.70 -3.53 5.05
CA ASP A 40 -12.67 -4.21 3.74
C ASP A 40 -13.43 -3.43 2.66
N GLN A 41 -14.51 -2.75 3.04
CA GLN A 41 -15.31 -1.90 2.15
C GLN A 41 -14.51 -0.72 1.57
N ASN A 42 -13.47 -0.27 2.28
CA ASN A 42 -12.64 0.86 1.89
C ASN A 42 -11.43 0.45 1.04
N PHE A 43 -11.30 -0.82 0.65
CA PHE A 43 -10.14 -1.29 -0.11
C PHE A 43 -9.92 -0.52 -1.42
N PHE A 44 -10.89 -0.58 -2.34
CA PHE A 44 -10.78 0.14 -3.61
C PHE A 44 -10.81 1.65 -3.41
N ASN A 45 -11.59 2.15 -2.44
CA ASN A 45 -11.63 3.57 -2.13
C ASN A 45 -10.25 4.10 -1.72
N LEU A 46 -9.53 3.37 -0.87
CA LEU A 46 -8.18 3.73 -0.45
C LEU A 46 -7.22 3.69 -1.63
N LEU A 47 -7.23 2.63 -2.44
CA LEU A 47 -6.34 2.54 -3.59
C LEU A 47 -6.60 3.66 -4.59
N ASN A 48 -7.87 3.95 -4.88
CA ASN A 48 -8.25 5.04 -5.78
C ASN A 48 -7.84 6.41 -5.21
N PHE A 49 -8.01 6.61 -3.91
CA PHE A 49 -7.56 7.81 -3.22
C PHE A 49 -6.03 7.94 -3.24
N ILE A 50 -5.28 6.87 -2.97
CA ILE A 50 -3.82 6.92 -3.01
C ILE A 50 -3.33 7.17 -4.42
N PHE A 51 -3.80 6.43 -5.42
CA PHE A 51 -3.27 6.48 -6.79
C PHE A 51 -3.98 7.48 -7.71
N GLN A 52 -4.95 8.23 -7.17
CA GLN A 52 -5.64 9.33 -7.85
C GLN A 52 -6.26 8.91 -9.20
N THR A 53 -6.65 7.64 -9.28
CA THR A 53 -7.19 7.00 -10.49
C THR A 53 -7.99 5.77 -10.11
N GLU A 54 -8.82 5.26 -11.01
CA GLU A 54 -9.50 3.98 -10.81
C GLU A 54 -8.48 2.83 -10.89
N VAL A 55 -8.19 2.21 -9.76
CA VAL A 55 -7.26 1.10 -9.66
C VAL A 55 -7.95 -0.19 -10.07
N LYS A 56 -7.45 -0.78 -11.14
CA LYS A 56 -7.80 -2.11 -11.62
C LYS A 56 -6.74 -3.12 -11.19
N ILE A 57 -7.22 -4.23 -10.65
CA ILE A 57 -6.41 -5.36 -10.23
C ILE A 57 -6.59 -6.48 -11.25
N GLU A 58 -5.54 -6.73 -12.03
CA GLU A 58 -5.58 -7.73 -13.12
C GLU A 58 -4.95 -9.06 -12.71
N HIS A 59 -3.99 -9.02 -11.77
CA HIS A 59 -3.23 -10.18 -11.34
C HIS A 59 -3.12 -10.22 -9.81
N ILE A 60 -3.77 -11.21 -9.21
CA ILE A 60 -3.67 -11.54 -7.79
C ILE A 60 -3.02 -12.91 -7.69
N LYS A 61 -1.91 -12.99 -6.95
CA LYS A 61 -1.34 -14.26 -6.51
C LYS A 61 -1.75 -14.49 -5.07
N GLU A 62 -1.96 -15.74 -4.69
CA GLU A 62 -2.45 -16.08 -3.35
C GLU A 62 -1.67 -17.28 -2.80
N PHE A 63 -1.37 -17.25 -1.50
CA PHE A 63 -0.81 -18.38 -0.76
C PHE A 63 -1.35 -18.36 0.67
N GLY A 64 -2.16 -19.36 1.03
CA GLY A 64 -2.88 -19.35 2.30
C GLY A 64 -3.85 -18.17 2.39
N ILE A 65 -3.71 -17.34 3.43
CA ILE A 65 -4.54 -16.13 3.62
C ILE A 65 -3.96 -14.89 2.93
N ARG A 66 -2.68 -14.93 2.51
CA ARG A 66 -1.98 -13.79 1.91
C ARG A 66 -2.32 -13.66 0.44
N LYS A 67 -2.65 -12.44 0.04
CA LYS A 67 -2.78 -12.06 -1.38
C LYS A 67 -1.71 -11.07 -1.75
N LEU A 68 -1.05 -11.29 -2.88
CA LEU A 68 -0.06 -10.40 -3.45
C LEU A 68 -0.62 -9.77 -4.73
N ILE A 69 -0.62 -8.45 -4.75
CA ILE A 69 -1.07 -7.63 -5.87
C ILE A 69 0.12 -6.81 -6.36
N ASN A 70 0.42 -6.88 -7.66
CA ASN A 70 1.41 -6.00 -8.28
C ASN A 70 0.71 -4.69 -8.71
N LEU A 71 1.17 -3.57 -8.16
CA LEU A 71 0.70 -2.21 -8.41
C LEU A 71 1.72 -1.35 -9.17
N SER A 72 2.76 -1.96 -9.77
CA SER A 72 3.86 -1.26 -10.44
C SER A 72 3.39 -0.30 -11.53
N GLN A 73 2.25 -0.57 -12.18
CA GLN A 73 1.63 0.32 -13.18
C GLN A 73 1.11 1.67 -12.61
N TYR A 74 0.91 1.76 -11.30
CA TYR A 74 0.47 2.95 -10.58
C TYR A 74 1.61 3.69 -9.86
N LYS A 75 2.84 3.16 -9.93
CA LYS A 75 4.02 3.78 -9.35
C LYS A 75 4.21 5.21 -9.87
N GLY A 76 4.50 6.13 -8.95
CA GLY A 76 4.67 7.56 -9.25
C GLY A 76 3.39 8.30 -9.65
N LYS A 77 2.22 7.64 -9.66
CA LYS A 77 0.90 8.27 -9.85
C LYS A 77 0.17 8.51 -8.53
N HIS A 78 0.80 8.20 -7.41
CA HIS A 78 0.19 8.40 -6.10
C HIS A 78 0.12 9.88 -5.72
N LEU A 79 -0.81 10.20 -4.83
CA LEU A 79 -0.92 11.50 -4.19
C LEU A 79 0.41 11.84 -3.52
N HIS A 80 0.91 13.06 -3.76
CA HIS A 80 2.13 13.52 -3.10
C HIS A 80 1.82 13.77 -1.61
N PRO A 81 2.69 13.39 -0.66
CA PRO A 81 2.45 13.57 0.77
C PRO A 81 2.02 14.99 1.16
N ASN A 82 2.66 16.01 0.56
CA ASN A 82 2.35 17.43 0.80
C ASN A 82 0.94 17.86 0.35
N ASP A 83 0.25 17.07 -0.47
CA ASP A 83 -1.11 17.36 -0.94
C ASP A 83 -2.19 16.63 -0.13
N LEU A 84 -1.80 15.77 0.83
CA LEU A 84 -2.76 15.06 1.68
C LEU A 84 -3.66 16.01 2.46
N GLU A 85 -3.12 17.07 3.06
CA GLU A 85 -3.90 18.03 3.85
C GLU A 85 -5.09 18.60 3.08
N LYS A 86 -4.90 18.88 1.78
CA LYS A 86 -5.94 19.43 0.90
C LYS A 86 -7.02 18.41 0.54
N LYS A 87 -6.67 17.12 0.53
CA LYS A 87 -7.54 16.01 0.10
C LYS A 87 -8.06 15.18 1.26
N TYR A 88 -7.61 15.44 2.48
CA TYR A 88 -7.94 14.58 3.61
C TYR A 88 -9.43 14.59 3.95
N LEU A 89 -10.10 15.74 3.80
CA LEU A 89 -11.55 15.81 3.99
C LEU A 89 -12.33 15.01 2.93
N GLU A 90 -11.83 14.96 1.69
CA GLU A 90 -12.38 14.10 0.62
C GLU A 90 -12.24 12.62 1.01
N TRP A 91 -11.08 12.23 1.54
CA TRP A 91 -10.89 10.87 2.05
C TRP A 91 -11.85 10.52 3.18
N LEU A 92 -12.06 11.41 4.15
CA LEU A 92 -12.99 11.17 5.26
C LEU A 92 -14.42 10.99 4.77
N ASP A 93 -14.84 11.77 3.77
CA ASP A 93 -16.17 11.63 3.15
C ASP A 93 -16.33 10.30 2.40
N ILE A 94 -15.29 9.84 1.69
CA ILE A 94 -15.34 8.56 0.97
C ILE A 94 -15.28 7.37 1.94
N SER A 95 -14.38 7.44 2.92
CA SER A 95 -14.08 6.31 3.82
C SER A 95 -15.06 6.17 4.97
N GLN A 96 -15.77 7.25 5.32
CA GLN A 96 -16.61 7.35 6.52
C GLN A 96 -15.82 7.07 7.81
N ASN A 97 -14.49 7.24 7.79
CA ASN A 97 -13.64 7.11 8.96
C ASN A 97 -13.75 8.33 9.87
N ASP A 98 -13.43 8.14 11.15
CA ASP A 98 -13.31 9.25 12.09
C ASP A 98 -12.12 10.15 11.72
N ASN A 99 -12.34 11.46 11.82
CA ASN A 99 -11.27 12.44 11.70
C ASN A 99 -10.33 12.34 12.91
N SER A 100 -9.30 11.50 12.79
CA SER A 100 -8.31 11.26 13.84
C SER A 100 -6.89 11.50 13.34
N MET A 101 -5.99 11.84 14.27
CA MET A 101 -4.56 11.96 13.97
C MET A 101 -3.94 10.61 13.59
N ASN A 102 -4.50 9.49 14.07
CA ASN A 102 -4.05 8.16 13.69
C ASN A 102 -4.37 7.88 12.22
N GLU A 103 -5.59 8.22 11.77
CA GLU A 103 -6.00 8.04 10.39
C GLU A 103 -5.14 8.88 9.44
N TYR A 104 -5.02 10.18 9.74
CA TYR A 104 -4.15 11.09 8.99
C TYR A 104 -2.69 10.60 8.99
N GLY A 105 -2.18 10.24 10.16
CA GLY A 105 -0.82 9.73 10.39
C GLY A 105 -0.50 8.50 9.55
N SER A 106 -1.41 7.51 9.54
CA SER A 106 -1.22 6.31 8.72
C SER A 106 -1.18 6.61 7.22
N LEU A 107 -2.03 7.51 6.74
CA LEU A 107 -2.03 7.91 5.33
C LEU A 107 -0.75 8.64 4.94
N ILE A 108 -0.29 9.59 5.77
CA ILE A 108 0.93 10.34 5.46
C ILE A 108 2.15 9.40 5.45
N CYS A 109 2.19 8.39 6.33
CA CYS A 109 3.23 7.36 6.30
C CYS A 109 3.19 6.55 5.00
N VAL A 110 2.02 6.04 4.58
CA VAL A 110 1.87 5.32 3.32
C VAL A 110 2.31 6.17 2.13
N LEU A 111 1.83 7.41 2.02
CA LEU A 111 2.22 8.29 0.92
C LEU A 111 3.72 8.62 0.96
N GLY A 112 4.28 8.84 2.14
CA GLY A 112 5.72 9.09 2.33
C GLY A 112 6.58 7.89 1.92
N TYR A 113 6.13 6.68 2.24
CA TYR A 113 6.78 5.44 1.82
C TYR A 113 6.74 5.29 0.30
N LEU A 114 5.58 5.51 -0.32
CA LEU A 114 5.42 5.42 -1.78
C LEU A 114 6.30 6.45 -2.49
N GLU A 115 6.34 7.70 -2.00
CA GLU A 115 7.19 8.76 -2.55
C GLU A 115 8.68 8.41 -2.44
N SER A 116 9.10 7.86 -1.30
CA SER A 116 10.50 7.42 -1.08
C SER A 116 10.90 6.25 -1.96
N ASN A 117 9.93 5.41 -2.37
CA ASN A 117 10.15 4.22 -3.18
C ASN A 117 9.70 4.38 -4.64
N LYS A 118 9.34 5.58 -5.10
CA LYS A 118 8.85 5.81 -6.46
C LYS A 118 9.82 5.40 -7.58
N ASN A 119 11.11 5.28 -7.25
CA ASN A 119 12.17 4.88 -8.17
C ASN A 119 12.44 3.36 -8.17
N LYS A 120 11.86 2.58 -7.24
CA LYS A 120 11.94 1.11 -7.26
C LYS A 120 11.27 0.57 -8.51
N ASN A 121 11.69 -0.58 -9.03
CA ASN A 121 11.10 -1.11 -10.26
C ASN A 121 9.68 -1.62 -10.01
N GLU A 122 9.50 -2.34 -8.91
CA GLU A 122 8.25 -2.96 -8.53
C GLU A 122 7.59 -2.27 -7.32
N LEU A 123 6.27 -2.27 -7.31
CA LEU A 123 5.43 -1.91 -6.17
C LEU A 123 4.42 -3.03 -5.93
N TYR A 124 4.49 -3.66 -4.77
CA TYR A 124 3.59 -4.71 -4.34
C TYR A 124 2.71 -4.24 -3.19
N LEU A 125 1.52 -4.85 -3.13
CA LEU A 125 0.60 -4.77 -2.02
C LEU A 125 0.31 -6.20 -1.53
N ILE A 126 0.64 -6.47 -0.27
CA ILE A 126 0.14 -7.66 0.42
C ILE A 126 -1.16 -7.30 1.13
N VAL A 127 -2.13 -8.21 1.08
CA VAL A 127 -3.43 -8.08 1.75
C VAL A 127 -3.63 -9.27 2.70
N GLU A 128 -3.91 -8.98 3.97
CA GLU A 128 -4.08 -9.92 5.10
C GLU A 128 -5.30 -9.61 5.98
#